data_AF-A0A6B2V6P9-F1
#
_entry.id   AF-A0A6B2V6P9-F1
#
_cell.length_a   1.000
_cell.length_b   1.000
_cell.length_c   1.000
_cell.angle_alpha   90.00
_cell.angle_beta   90.00
_cell.angle_gamma   90.00
#
_symmetry.space_group_name_H-M   'P 1'
#
loop_
_entity.id
_entity.type
_entity.pdbx_description
1 polymer ?
#
loop_
_entity_poly.entity_id
_entity_poly.type
_entity_poly.pdbx_seq_one_letter_code
_entity_poly.pdbx_strand_id
1 'polypeptide(L)'
;MTPSLPSSTGRPPVYDPADPESGPAFVRYHLDRLGIGEWFTKVGKQGDLDIFDRLIPEGRGWCSAMRVSEVLWPLGADLCARVQWFPDLAIQDRGDADEIAAHWRTRVPAVTAALASVGFVVQMPGPRQDPEPKTHADLLVYRLVDGAKPTVLPEDGWSHLKRYPSYLDEYRWIEGTHTFERRFETEIGGVLSRAGMRVREDRSANYFARYLDRFYWPPYVSGCCYAGWRPTPKATVEEWEQAMSRLQRVLLQADAGYQVQAQGRPWDVTRDEHPHLIVFRLLGHPEPAGDDW
;
A
#
# COMPACT_ATOMS: atom_id res chain seq x y z
N MET A 1 -22.76 28.45 -10.58
CA MET A 1 -22.63 28.63 -9.12
C MET A 1 -21.71 27.54 -8.62
N THR A 2 -20.50 27.88 -8.17
CA THR A 2 -19.58 26.89 -7.60
C THR A 2 -20.10 26.48 -6.22
N PRO A 3 -20.44 25.21 -5.98
CA PRO A 3 -20.84 24.78 -4.64
C PRO A 3 -19.72 25.13 -3.66
N SER A 4 -20.07 25.92 -2.65
CA SER A 4 -19.13 26.23 -1.57
C SER A 4 -18.84 24.94 -0.82
N LEU A 5 -17.58 24.52 -0.82
CA LEU A 5 -17.12 23.35 -0.09
C LEU A 5 -17.59 23.48 1.37
N PRO A 6 -18.31 22.49 1.96
CA PRO A 6 -18.58 22.50 3.39
C PRO A 6 -17.26 22.70 4.12
N SER A 7 -17.17 23.80 4.87
CA SER A 7 -15.94 24.13 5.58
C SER A 7 -15.74 23.04 6.64
N SER A 8 -14.83 22.10 6.41
CA SER A 8 -14.23 21.35 7.51
C SER A 8 -13.39 22.35 8.30
N THR A 9 -14.06 23.07 9.20
CA THR A 9 -13.46 23.97 10.22
C THR A 9 -12.88 23.17 11.37
N GLY A 10 -12.94 21.83 11.29
CA GLY A 10 -12.35 20.94 12.26
C GLY A 10 -10.83 21.02 12.25
N ARG A 11 -10.24 20.96 13.44
CA ARG A 11 -8.83 20.61 13.61
C ARG A 11 -8.54 19.27 12.92
N PRO A 12 -7.31 19.05 12.41
CA PRO A 12 -6.91 17.72 11.93
C PRO A 12 -7.23 16.66 12.99
N PRO A 13 -7.65 15.45 12.59
CA PRO A 13 -7.77 14.35 13.54
C PRO A 13 -6.40 14.11 14.19
N VAL A 14 -6.40 13.66 15.45
CA VAL A 14 -5.16 13.30 16.13
C VAL A 14 -4.66 12.00 15.50
N TYR A 15 -3.45 12.03 14.97
CA TYR A 15 -2.77 10.80 14.58
C TYR A 15 -2.32 10.07 15.85
N ASP A 16 -2.71 8.80 15.94
CA ASP A 16 -2.31 7.90 17.02
C ASP A 16 -1.67 6.66 16.38
N PRO A 17 -0.34 6.45 16.51
CA PRO A 17 0.31 5.26 15.95
C PRO A 17 -0.28 3.97 16.50
N ALA A 18 -0.96 4.03 17.65
CA ALA A 18 -1.68 2.89 18.20
C ALA A 18 -2.96 2.52 17.44
N ASP A 19 -3.60 3.49 16.81
CA ASP A 19 -4.85 3.31 16.07
C ASP A 19 -4.54 3.14 14.57
N PRO A 20 -4.77 1.95 13.99
CA PRO A 20 -4.50 1.68 12.59
C PRO A 20 -5.30 2.55 11.61
N GLU A 21 -6.42 3.12 12.05
CA GLU A 21 -7.27 3.98 11.22
C GLU A 21 -6.88 5.46 11.30
N SER A 22 -6.11 5.85 12.31
CA SER A 22 -5.76 7.26 12.53
C SER A 22 -4.87 7.84 11.42
N GLY A 23 -3.97 7.03 10.85
CA GLY A 23 -3.10 7.41 9.74
C GLY A 23 -3.90 7.72 8.47
N PRO A 24 -4.69 6.77 7.94
CA PRO A 24 -5.59 7.02 6.82
C PRO A 24 -6.58 8.15 7.06
N ALA A 25 -7.14 8.27 8.27
CA ALA A 25 -8.03 9.37 8.63
C ALA A 25 -7.33 10.73 8.57
N PHE A 26 -6.09 10.81 9.04
CA PHE A 26 -5.26 12.02 8.95
C PHE A 26 -4.98 12.41 7.49
N VAL A 27 -4.59 11.45 6.65
CA VAL A 27 -4.36 11.70 5.21
C VAL A 27 -5.66 12.10 4.52
N ARG A 28 -6.79 11.43 4.82
CA ARG A 28 -8.11 11.76 4.28
C ARG A 28 -8.50 13.20 4.63
N TYR A 29 -8.29 13.64 5.87
CA TYR A 29 -8.52 15.04 6.26
C TYR A 29 -7.77 16.04 5.37
N HIS A 30 -6.53 15.75 4.98
CA HIS A 30 -5.77 16.63 4.09
C HIS A 30 -6.25 16.56 2.63
N LEU A 31 -6.55 15.37 2.10
CA LEU A 31 -7.15 15.20 0.77
C LEU A 31 -8.47 15.95 0.66
N ASP A 32 -9.25 15.89 1.72
CA ASP A 32 -10.52 16.58 1.90
C ASP A 32 -10.35 18.10 1.83
N ARG A 33 -9.40 18.65 2.60
CA ARG A 33 -9.03 20.08 2.58
C ARG A 33 -8.52 20.56 1.22
N LEU A 34 -7.92 19.66 0.44
CA LEU A 34 -7.45 19.92 -0.92
C LEU A 34 -8.58 19.80 -1.98
N GLY A 35 -9.78 19.35 -1.58
CA GLY A 35 -10.92 19.16 -2.47
C GLY A 35 -10.70 18.03 -3.48
N ILE A 36 -9.95 17.00 -3.09
CA ILE A 36 -9.66 15.80 -3.89
C ILE A 36 -9.89 14.51 -3.10
N GLY A 37 -10.49 14.58 -1.89
CA GLY A 37 -10.80 13.41 -1.07
C GLY A 37 -12.13 12.73 -1.42
N GLU A 38 -12.51 11.73 -0.63
CA GLU A 38 -13.76 10.97 -0.73
C GLU A 38 -14.95 11.75 -0.15
N TRP A 39 -15.21 12.96 -0.68
CA TRP A 39 -16.27 13.81 -0.15
C TRP A 39 -17.63 13.28 -0.53
N PHE A 40 -18.37 12.83 0.48
CA PHE A 40 -19.76 12.45 0.36
C PHE A 40 -20.63 13.51 1.03
N THR A 41 -21.64 13.99 0.33
CA THR A 41 -22.71 14.80 0.91
C THR A 41 -23.99 14.01 0.87
N LYS A 42 -24.69 13.99 2.01
CA LYS A 42 -26.02 13.40 2.08
C LYS A 42 -26.96 14.22 1.20
N VAL A 43 -27.41 13.65 0.09
CA VAL A 43 -28.33 14.29 -0.86
C VAL A 43 -29.79 13.92 -0.64
N GLY A 44 -30.04 12.90 0.19
CA GLY A 44 -31.41 12.53 0.51
C GLY A 44 -31.50 11.26 1.34
N LYS A 45 -32.68 10.65 1.28
CA LYS A 45 -32.99 9.35 1.86
C LYS A 45 -33.79 8.53 0.85
N GLN A 46 -33.50 7.24 0.77
CA GLN A 46 -34.32 6.26 0.06
C GLN A 46 -34.80 5.22 1.07
N GLY A 47 -36.04 5.41 1.55
CA GLY A 47 -36.53 4.70 2.73
C GLY A 47 -35.70 5.07 3.97
N ASP A 48 -35.14 4.06 4.63
CA ASP A 48 -34.28 4.22 5.81
C ASP A 48 -32.79 4.38 5.49
N LEU A 49 -32.42 4.33 4.20
CA LEU A 49 -31.03 4.50 3.76
C LEU A 49 -30.74 5.96 3.44
N ASP A 50 -29.68 6.49 4.03
CA ASP A 50 -29.13 7.79 3.65
C ASP A 50 -28.46 7.67 2.28
N ILE A 51 -28.86 8.53 1.34
CA ILE A 51 -28.22 8.61 0.02
C ILE A 51 -27.15 9.68 0.10
N PHE A 52 -25.94 9.28 -0.28
CA PHE A 52 -24.81 10.17 -0.40
C PHE A 52 -24.46 10.36 -1.88
N ASP A 53 -24.24 11.60 -2.27
CA ASP A 53 -23.63 11.94 -3.56
C ASP A 53 -22.22 12.43 -3.33
N ARG A 54 -21.35 12.23 -4.31
CA ARG A 54 -19.95 12.59 -4.18
C ARG A 54 -19.73 14.02 -4.66
N LEU A 55 -19.29 14.91 -3.77
CA LEU A 55 -18.92 16.28 -4.12
C LEU A 55 -17.46 16.33 -4.62
N ILE A 56 -17.21 15.82 -5.82
CA ILE A 56 -15.94 16.03 -6.51
C ILE A 56 -16.13 17.17 -7.50
N PRO A 57 -15.31 18.23 -7.49
CA PRO A 57 -15.34 19.23 -8.55
C PRO A 57 -15.01 18.58 -9.90
N GLU A 58 -15.81 18.89 -10.93
CA GLU A 58 -15.65 18.35 -12.27
C GLU A 58 -14.21 18.47 -12.79
N GLY A 59 -13.78 17.41 -13.46
CA GLY A 59 -12.48 17.29 -14.07
C GLY A 59 -11.33 17.14 -13.07
N ARG A 60 -11.56 16.83 -11.78
CA ARG A 60 -10.47 16.61 -10.79
C ARG A 60 -10.08 15.15 -10.58
N GLY A 61 -11.06 14.24 -10.66
CA GLY A 61 -10.90 12.92 -10.05
C GLY A 61 -10.88 13.00 -8.52
N TRP A 62 -10.61 11.87 -7.86
CA TRP A 62 -10.70 11.76 -6.41
C TRP A 62 -9.69 10.78 -5.84
N CYS A 63 -9.44 10.91 -4.54
CA CYS A 63 -8.43 10.14 -3.82
C CYS A 63 -9.05 9.42 -2.63
N SER A 64 -8.71 8.14 -2.46
CA SER A 64 -8.97 7.35 -1.25
C SER A 64 -7.66 7.14 -0.50
N ALA A 65 -7.67 7.27 0.83
CA ALA A 65 -6.53 6.92 1.68
C ALA A 65 -6.80 5.58 2.37
N MET A 66 -5.83 4.67 2.29
CA MET A 66 -5.87 3.33 2.87
C MET A 66 -4.68 3.11 3.80
N ARG A 67 -4.88 2.23 4.78
CA ARG A 67 -3.84 1.79 5.70
C ARG A 67 -2.70 1.11 4.94
N VAL A 68 -1.47 1.39 5.39
CA VAL A 68 -0.26 0.65 5.02
C VAL A 68 0.33 0.09 6.30
N SER A 69 0.61 -1.21 6.32
CA SER A 69 1.29 -1.83 7.45
C SER A 69 2.67 -1.20 7.69
N GLU A 70 3.07 -1.04 8.95
CA GLU A 70 4.34 -0.41 9.33
C GLU A 70 5.57 -1.08 8.75
N VAL A 71 5.51 -2.39 8.50
CA VAL A 71 6.61 -3.11 7.86
C VAL A 71 6.91 -2.57 6.46
N LEU A 72 5.95 -1.89 5.82
CA LEU A 72 6.07 -1.31 4.48
C LEU A 72 6.42 0.18 4.49
N TRP A 73 6.57 0.77 5.67
CA TRP A 73 6.85 2.19 5.77
C TRP A 73 8.27 2.51 5.30
N PRO A 74 8.46 3.61 4.56
CA PRO A 74 9.79 4.12 4.29
C PRO A 74 10.54 4.42 5.60
N LEU A 75 11.86 4.23 5.58
CA LEU A 75 12.71 4.51 6.74
C LEU A 75 12.55 5.97 7.18
N GLY A 76 12.32 6.18 8.49
CA GLY A 76 12.12 7.51 9.07
C GLY A 76 10.71 8.07 8.90
N ALA A 77 9.76 7.31 8.36
CA ALA A 77 8.36 7.70 8.37
C ALA A 77 7.73 7.46 9.76
N ASP A 78 6.87 8.39 10.20
CA ASP A 78 6.03 8.25 11.40
C ASP A 78 4.54 8.08 11.10
N LEU A 79 4.17 8.16 9.82
CA LEU A 79 2.84 7.92 9.29
C LEU A 79 3.00 7.54 7.83
N CYS A 80 2.29 6.51 7.37
CA CYS A 80 2.25 6.14 5.96
C CYS A 80 0.87 5.61 5.56
N ALA A 81 0.41 6.00 4.38
CA ALA A 81 -0.83 5.56 3.77
C ALA A 81 -0.63 5.35 2.27
N ARG A 82 -1.44 4.46 1.68
CA ARG A 82 -1.59 4.33 0.23
C ARG A 82 -2.73 5.24 -0.16
N VAL A 83 -2.46 6.18 -1.04
CA VAL A 83 -3.48 7.02 -1.65
C VAL A 83 -3.75 6.50 -3.06
N GLN A 84 -4.98 6.11 -3.30
CA GLN A 84 -5.48 5.74 -4.62
C GLN A 84 -6.17 6.93 -5.25
N TRP A 85 -5.64 7.43 -6.36
CA TRP A 85 -6.30 8.42 -7.19
C TRP A 85 -7.10 7.74 -8.30
N PHE A 86 -8.30 8.25 -8.58
CA PHE A 86 -9.21 7.79 -9.64
C PHE A 86 -9.59 8.97 -10.53
N PRO A 87 -9.94 8.73 -11.80
CA PRO A 87 -10.29 9.80 -12.72
C PRO A 87 -11.63 10.44 -12.34
N ASP A 88 -11.91 11.59 -12.94
CA ASP A 88 -13.25 12.14 -12.90
C ASP A 88 -14.25 11.15 -13.51
N LEU A 89 -15.42 10.96 -12.89
CA LEU A 89 -16.43 10.01 -13.36
C LEU A 89 -16.91 10.31 -14.78
N ALA A 90 -17.03 11.59 -15.16
CA ALA A 90 -17.44 11.94 -16.52
C ALA A 90 -16.40 11.52 -17.56
N ILE A 91 -15.11 11.60 -17.22
CA ILE A 91 -14.00 11.14 -18.05
C ILE A 91 -13.90 9.62 -18.02
N GLN A 92 -14.13 9.00 -16.87
CA GLN A 92 -14.13 7.55 -16.72
C GLN A 92 -15.24 6.88 -17.53
N ASP A 93 -16.45 7.45 -17.52
CA ASP A 93 -17.63 6.86 -18.14
C ASP A 93 -17.74 7.14 -19.64
N ARG A 94 -17.21 8.28 -20.10
CA ARG A 94 -17.42 8.77 -21.48
C ARG A 94 -16.14 9.09 -22.22
N GLY A 95 -15.02 9.22 -21.52
CA GLY A 95 -13.76 9.60 -22.13
C GLY A 95 -13.16 8.46 -22.94
N ASP A 96 -12.50 8.79 -24.04
CA ASP A 96 -11.68 7.83 -24.75
C ASP A 96 -10.33 7.59 -24.03
N ALA A 97 -9.55 6.64 -24.52
CA ALA A 97 -8.27 6.28 -23.91
C ALA A 97 -7.28 7.46 -23.86
N ASP A 98 -7.29 8.33 -24.87
CA ASP A 98 -6.41 9.50 -24.93
C ASP A 98 -6.83 10.57 -23.92
N GLU A 99 -8.13 10.80 -23.76
CA GLU A 99 -8.69 11.71 -22.76
C GLU A 99 -8.40 11.23 -21.33
N ILE A 100 -8.60 9.93 -21.05
CA ILE A 100 -8.24 9.33 -19.76
C ILE A 100 -6.74 9.48 -19.51
N ALA A 101 -5.90 9.22 -20.51
CA ALA A 101 -4.46 9.33 -20.38
C ALA A 101 -3.98 10.78 -20.19
N ALA A 102 -4.57 11.74 -20.91
CA ALA A 102 -4.29 13.16 -20.73
C ALA A 102 -4.71 13.64 -19.32
N HIS A 103 -5.87 13.17 -18.85
CA HIS A 103 -6.36 13.46 -17.51
C HIS A 103 -5.42 12.92 -16.44
N TRP A 104 -5.02 11.66 -16.53
CA TRP A 104 -4.05 11.02 -15.64
C TRP A 104 -2.73 11.81 -15.60
N ARG A 105 -2.13 12.10 -16.76
CA ARG A 105 -0.84 12.81 -16.88
C ARG A 105 -0.89 14.21 -16.28
N THR A 106 -2.07 14.83 -16.27
CA THR A 106 -2.27 16.16 -15.69
C THR A 106 -2.55 16.07 -14.19
N ARG A 107 -3.40 15.13 -13.77
CA ARG A 107 -3.94 15.10 -12.41
C ARG A 107 -3.05 14.40 -11.41
N VAL A 108 -2.38 13.32 -11.77
CA VAL A 108 -1.49 12.62 -10.83
C VAL A 108 -0.34 13.53 -10.35
N PRO A 109 0.39 14.27 -11.21
CA PRO A 109 1.38 15.23 -10.74
C PRO A 109 0.78 16.36 -9.90
N ALA A 110 -0.43 16.82 -10.22
CA ALA A 110 -1.12 17.86 -9.46
C ALA A 110 -1.50 17.39 -8.04
N VAL A 111 -1.97 16.14 -7.88
CA VAL A 111 -2.26 15.52 -6.59
C VAL A 111 -0.97 15.36 -5.77
N THR A 112 0.11 14.87 -6.39
CA THR A 112 1.42 14.76 -5.77
C THR A 112 1.93 16.10 -5.25
N ALA A 113 1.87 17.15 -6.07
CA ALA A 113 2.26 18.51 -5.68
C ALA A 113 1.38 19.07 -4.54
N ALA A 114 0.07 18.82 -4.59
CA ALA A 114 -0.87 19.27 -3.57
C ALA A 114 -0.61 18.60 -2.20
N LEU A 115 -0.39 17.29 -2.18
CA LEU A 115 -0.02 16.56 -0.96
C LEU A 115 1.34 16.98 -0.41
N ALA A 116 2.32 17.22 -1.29
CA ALA A 116 3.62 17.76 -0.90
C ALA A 116 3.51 19.16 -0.26
N SER A 117 2.60 20.01 -0.78
CA SER A 117 2.39 21.37 -0.25
C SER A 117 1.86 21.40 1.18
N VAL A 118 1.30 20.28 1.68
CA VAL A 118 0.81 20.14 3.06
C VAL A 118 1.75 19.29 3.94
N GLY A 119 2.98 19.04 3.47
CA GLY A 119 4.05 18.46 4.27
C GLY A 119 4.20 16.93 4.16
N PHE A 120 3.49 16.27 3.25
CA PHE A 120 3.72 14.86 2.97
C PHE A 120 4.87 14.66 1.98
N VAL A 121 5.54 13.53 2.10
CA VAL A 121 6.34 12.96 1.01
C VAL A 121 5.44 12.03 0.21
N VAL A 122 5.54 12.12 -1.11
CA VAL A 122 4.75 11.32 -2.03
C VAL A 122 5.70 10.55 -2.94
N GLN A 123 5.49 9.24 -3.06
CA GLN A 123 6.23 8.36 -3.95
C GLN A 123 5.29 7.51 -4.79
N MET A 124 5.76 7.03 -5.93
CA MET A 124 5.06 6.07 -6.77
C MET A 124 5.91 4.81 -6.91
N PRO A 125 6.07 4.01 -5.83
CA PRO A 125 6.87 2.80 -5.87
C PRO A 125 6.25 1.74 -6.79
N GLY A 126 7.07 0.76 -7.16
CA GLY A 126 6.65 -0.38 -7.97
C GLY A 126 6.87 -0.19 -9.48
N PRO A 127 6.34 -1.12 -10.29
CA PRO A 127 6.38 -1.01 -11.74
C PRO A 127 5.77 0.30 -12.22
N ARG A 128 6.30 0.82 -13.32
CA ARG A 128 5.76 2.01 -13.99
C ARG A 128 4.24 1.93 -14.12
N GLN A 129 3.56 2.94 -13.59
CA GLN A 129 2.12 3.11 -13.71
C GLN A 129 1.88 3.92 -14.98
N ASP A 130 1.18 3.32 -15.94
CA ASP A 130 0.79 3.98 -17.18
C ASP A 130 -0.73 4.16 -17.19
N PRO A 131 -1.24 5.26 -17.79
CA PRO A 131 -2.67 5.53 -17.88
C PRO A 131 -3.45 4.48 -18.68
N GLU A 132 -2.77 3.70 -19.51
CA GLU A 132 -3.33 2.54 -20.18
C GLU A 132 -2.70 1.29 -19.56
N PRO A 133 -3.47 0.35 -19.01
CA PRO A 133 -4.94 0.28 -18.84
C PRO A 133 -5.46 0.93 -17.55
N LYS A 134 -4.56 1.48 -16.71
CA LYS A 134 -4.92 1.83 -15.33
C LYS A 134 -5.81 3.06 -15.28
N THR A 135 -7.05 2.85 -14.85
CA THR A 135 -7.95 3.95 -14.53
C THR A 135 -7.53 4.69 -13.26
N HIS A 136 -6.67 4.11 -12.41
CA HIS A 136 -6.25 4.70 -11.14
C HIS A 136 -4.72 4.84 -11.03
N ALA A 137 -4.27 5.61 -10.04
CA ALA A 137 -2.86 5.71 -9.67
C ALA A 137 -2.70 5.42 -8.17
N ASP A 138 -1.68 4.64 -7.83
CA ASP A 138 -1.30 4.39 -6.45
C ASP A 138 -0.14 5.30 -6.06
N LEU A 139 -0.30 5.99 -4.94
CA LEU A 139 0.67 6.90 -4.35
C LEU A 139 0.98 6.43 -2.93
N LEU A 140 2.26 6.39 -2.57
CA LEU A 140 2.69 6.13 -1.20
C LEU A 140 2.90 7.50 -0.55
N VAL A 141 2.06 7.81 0.43
CA VAL A 141 2.00 9.13 1.06
C VAL A 141 2.39 8.95 2.51
N TYR A 142 3.45 9.62 2.93
CA TYR A 142 3.99 9.46 4.27
C TYR A 142 4.51 10.77 4.84
N ARG A 143 4.60 10.83 6.16
CA ARG A 143 5.23 11.92 6.90
C ARG A 143 6.52 11.40 7.52
N LEU A 144 7.55 12.24 7.47
CA LEU A 144 8.86 11.95 8.07
C LEU A 144 8.92 12.46 9.51
N VAL A 145 9.62 11.74 10.38
CA VAL A 145 10.05 12.29 11.67
C VAL A 145 10.98 13.49 11.44
N ASP A 146 10.99 14.43 12.40
CA ASP A 146 11.86 15.60 12.34
C ASP A 146 13.33 15.21 12.12
N GLY A 147 13.93 15.77 11.07
CA GLY A 147 15.32 15.54 10.69
C GLY A 147 15.56 14.29 9.81
N ALA A 148 14.56 13.44 9.58
CA ALA A 148 14.68 12.36 8.61
C ALA A 148 14.66 12.88 7.16
N LYS A 149 15.23 12.10 6.25
CA LYS A 149 15.28 12.41 4.81
C LYS A 149 14.43 11.41 4.02
N PRO A 150 13.75 11.85 2.95
CA PRO A 150 13.06 10.93 2.06
C PRO A 150 14.02 9.88 1.49
N THR A 151 13.57 8.62 1.44
CA THR A 151 14.29 7.57 0.70
C THR A 151 14.23 7.89 -0.79
N VAL A 152 15.38 7.98 -1.46
CA VAL A 152 15.41 8.12 -2.92
C VAL A 152 15.19 6.74 -3.54
N LEU A 153 14.13 6.59 -4.34
CA LEU A 153 13.85 5.35 -5.07
C LEU A 153 14.62 5.36 -6.40
N PRO A 154 15.27 4.25 -6.79
CA PRO A 154 15.95 4.16 -8.07
C PRO A 154 14.96 4.09 -9.23
N GLU A 155 15.23 4.80 -10.32
CA GLU A 155 14.34 4.87 -11.50
C GLU A 155 14.20 3.52 -12.21
N ASP A 156 15.26 2.72 -12.24
CA ASP A 156 15.33 1.42 -12.90
C ASP A 156 14.96 0.25 -11.97
N GLY A 157 14.63 0.53 -10.70
CA GLY A 157 14.39 -0.46 -9.64
C GLY A 157 13.32 -1.50 -9.95
N TRP A 158 12.38 -1.20 -10.84
CA TRP A 158 11.30 -2.11 -11.22
C TRP A 158 11.23 -2.36 -12.74
N SER A 159 12.28 -1.99 -13.48
CA SER A 159 12.34 -2.13 -14.93
C SER A 159 12.20 -3.57 -15.43
N HIS A 160 12.59 -4.54 -14.59
CA HIS A 160 12.45 -5.99 -14.86
C HIS A 160 11.02 -6.51 -14.63
N LEU A 161 10.18 -5.78 -13.89
CA LEU A 161 8.81 -6.19 -13.65
C LEU A 161 7.96 -5.81 -14.85
N LYS A 162 7.19 -6.79 -15.33
CA LYS A 162 6.14 -6.51 -16.30
C LYS A 162 5.15 -5.51 -15.71
N ARG A 163 4.58 -4.66 -16.56
CA ARG A 163 3.44 -3.81 -16.20
C ARG A 163 2.33 -4.63 -15.56
N TYR A 164 1.56 -3.99 -14.70
CA TYR A 164 0.36 -4.60 -14.11
C TYR A 164 -0.54 -5.13 -15.22
N PRO A 165 -0.96 -6.40 -15.16
CA PRO A 165 -1.98 -6.90 -16.07
C PRO A 165 -3.27 -6.07 -15.92
N SER A 166 -3.88 -5.67 -17.05
CA SER A 166 -5.09 -4.83 -17.11
C SER A 166 -6.29 -5.38 -16.34
N TYR A 167 -6.41 -6.70 -16.23
CA TYR A 167 -7.57 -7.35 -15.63
C TYR A 167 -7.55 -7.35 -14.08
N LEU A 168 -6.48 -6.87 -13.43
CA LEU A 168 -6.46 -6.75 -11.97
C LEU A 168 -7.21 -5.50 -11.46
N ASP A 169 -7.60 -4.58 -12.35
CA ASP A 169 -8.32 -3.34 -12.01
C ASP A 169 -9.76 -3.57 -11.51
N GLU A 170 -10.37 -4.73 -11.78
CA GLU A 170 -11.75 -5.03 -11.37
C GLU A 170 -11.88 -5.45 -9.89
N TYR A 171 -10.76 -5.74 -9.21
CA TYR A 171 -10.78 -6.19 -7.83
C TYR A 171 -10.41 -5.04 -6.88
N ARG A 172 -11.31 -4.71 -5.95
CA ARG A 172 -10.96 -3.91 -4.77
C ARG A 172 -9.77 -4.59 -4.09
N TRP A 173 -8.61 -3.96 -4.18
CA TRP A 173 -7.43 -4.41 -3.47
C TRP A 173 -7.76 -4.46 -1.97
N ILE A 174 -7.66 -5.65 -1.40
CA ILE A 174 -7.68 -5.84 0.06
C ILE A 174 -6.33 -6.45 0.40
N GLU A 175 -5.65 -5.88 1.40
CA GLU A 175 -4.35 -6.38 1.85
C GLU A 175 -4.43 -7.90 2.12
N GLY A 176 -3.61 -8.68 1.42
CA GLY A 176 -3.57 -10.14 1.53
C GLY A 176 -4.71 -10.90 0.82
N THR A 177 -5.46 -10.28 -0.09
CA THR A 177 -6.33 -11.00 -1.02
C THR A 177 -5.56 -11.59 -2.20
N HIS A 178 -6.02 -12.76 -2.63
CA HIS A 178 -5.37 -13.61 -3.63
C HIS A 178 -5.39 -12.98 -5.03
N THR A 179 -4.21 -12.68 -5.58
CA THR A 179 -4.07 -12.44 -7.02
C THR A 179 -3.07 -13.42 -7.63
N PHE A 180 -3.19 -13.61 -8.95
CA PHE A 180 -2.74 -14.73 -9.77
C PHE A 180 -1.25 -15.12 -9.71
N GLU A 181 -0.38 -14.38 -9.02
CA GLU A 181 1.06 -14.66 -8.92
C GLU A 181 1.45 -15.46 -7.67
N ARG A 182 0.81 -16.62 -7.49
CA ARG A 182 1.05 -17.50 -6.33
C ARG A 182 2.42 -18.17 -6.29
N ARG A 183 3.26 -18.03 -7.33
CA ARG A 183 4.52 -18.78 -7.42
C ARG A 183 5.42 -18.51 -6.23
N PHE A 184 5.62 -17.25 -5.87
CA PHE A 184 6.49 -16.89 -4.75
C PHE A 184 5.86 -17.25 -3.40
N GLU A 185 4.55 -17.06 -3.22
CA GLU A 185 3.83 -17.55 -2.04
C GLU A 185 3.99 -19.07 -1.83
N THR A 186 3.83 -19.84 -2.92
CA THR A 186 3.95 -21.31 -2.92
C THR A 186 5.38 -21.73 -2.58
N GLU A 187 6.36 -21.02 -3.12
CA GLU A 187 7.78 -21.22 -2.83
C GLU A 187 8.07 -21.02 -1.33
N ILE A 188 7.64 -19.88 -0.77
CA ILE A 188 7.79 -19.58 0.66
C ILE A 188 7.02 -20.60 1.51
N GLY A 189 5.77 -20.93 1.14
CA GLY A 189 4.99 -21.97 1.82
C GLY A 189 5.69 -23.32 1.86
N GLY A 190 6.39 -23.69 0.78
CA GLY A 190 7.22 -24.90 0.70
C GLY A 190 8.44 -24.86 1.63
N VAL A 191 9.13 -23.71 1.72
CA VAL A 191 10.26 -23.50 2.65
C VAL A 191 9.80 -23.67 4.10
N LEU A 192 8.72 -22.99 4.49
CA LEU A 192 8.15 -23.06 5.83
C LEU A 192 7.70 -24.49 6.17
N SER A 193 7.05 -25.17 5.23
CA SER A 193 6.58 -26.55 5.41
C SER A 193 7.74 -27.54 5.63
N ARG A 194 8.84 -27.41 4.88
CA ARG A 194 10.05 -28.23 5.08
C ARG A 194 10.71 -28.00 6.44
N ALA A 195 10.58 -26.81 7.00
CA ALA A 195 11.02 -26.49 8.36
C ALA A 195 10.04 -26.94 9.47
N GLY A 196 9.04 -27.76 9.11
CA GLY A 196 8.03 -28.26 10.04
C GLY A 196 7.03 -27.21 10.51
N MET A 197 6.92 -26.07 9.81
CA MET A 197 5.90 -25.07 10.10
C MET A 197 4.60 -25.41 9.37
N ARG A 198 3.48 -25.43 10.10
CA ARG A 198 2.17 -25.72 9.51
C ARG A 198 1.67 -24.52 8.71
N VAL A 199 1.83 -24.58 7.39
CA VAL A 199 1.27 -23.64 6.42
C VAL A 199 0.02 -24.27 5.79
N ARG A 200 -1.12 -23.58 5.85
CA ARG A 200 -2.35 -23.93 5.12
C ARG A 200 -3.00 -22.64 4.63
N GLU A 201 -3.74 -22.75 3.54
CA GLU A 201 -4.55 -21.66 3.01
C GLU A 201 -5.80 -21.40 3.87
N ASP A 202 -6.23 -22.39 4.67
CA ASP A 202 -7.37 -22.26 5.57
C ASP A 202 -7.06 -21.42 6.83
N ARG A 203 -8.11 -21.03 7.57
CA ARG A 203 -7.98 -20.25 8.81
C ARG A 203 -7.30 -21.03 9.96
N SER A 204 -6.95 -22.30 9.78
CA SER A 204 -6.43 -23.18 10.83
C SER A 204 -4.90 -23.28 10.89
N ALA A 205 -4.19 -22.75 9.89
CA ALA A 205 -2.73 -22.70 9.94
C ALA A 205 -2.18 -21.56 10.79
N ASN A 206 -1.11 -21.90 11.51
CA ASN A 206 -0.37 -20.97 12.34
C ASN A 206 0.55 -20.08 11.51
N TYR A 207 1.02 -20.50 10.34
CA TYR A 207 1.89 -19.70 9.48
C TYR A 207 1.26 -19.49 8.11
N PHE A 208 1.53 -18.34 7.49
CA PHE A 208 1.03 -18.02 6.17
C PHE A 208 2.10 -17.32 5.31
N ALA A 209 1.95 -17.48 4.00
CA ALA A 209 2.58 -16.63 3.00
C ALA A 209 1.45 -16.03 2.12
N ARG A 210 1.50 -14.73 1.86
CA ARG A 210 0.47 -14.00 1.09
C ARG A 210 1.12 -12.98 0.17
N TYR A 211 0.54 -12.82 -0.99
CA TYR A 211 1.01 -11.95 -2.04
C TYR A 211 1.06 -10.52 -1.52
N LEU A 212 2.17 -9.87 -1.81
CA LEU A 212 2.34 -8.44 -1.62
C LEU A 212 2.14 -7.77 -2.97
N ASP A 213 1.36 -6.71 -3.03
CA ASP A 213 1.21 -5.91 -4.25
C ASP A 213 2.59 -5.40 -4.71
N ARG A 214 2.89 -5.50 -6.00
CA ARG A 214 4.13 -4.98 -6.62
C ARG A 214 4.40 -3.52 -6.33
N PHE A 215 3.38 -2.77 -5.95
CA PHE A 215 3.46 -1.38 -5.52
C PHE A 215 4.36 -1.23 -4.30
N TYR A 216 4.33 -2.22 -3.42
CA TYR A 216 5.12 -2.25 -2.20
C TYR A 216 6.42 -3.06 -2.32
N TRP A 217 6.74 -3.59 -3.51
CA TRP A 217 7.96 -4.37 -3.67
C TRP A 217 9.18 -3.46 -3.57
N PRO A 218 10.22 -3.83 -2.81
CA PRO A 218 11.50 -3.13 -2.87
C PRO A 218 12.07 -3.15 -4.30
N PRO A 219 12.99 -2.23 -4.65
CA PRO A 219 13.64 -2.23 -5.95
C PRO A 219 14.48 -3.50 -6.13
N TYR A 220 14.63 -3.92 -7.39
CA TYR A 220 15.41 -5.05 -7.86
C TYR A 220 14.98 -6.40 -7.28
N VAL A 221 13.73 -6.59 -6.85
CA VAL A 221 13.27 -7.88 -6.32
C VAL A 221 12.58 -8.74 -7.38
N SER A 222 12.92 -10.02 -7.43
CA SER A 222 12.33 -11.04 -8.32
C SER A 222 11.01 -11.62 -7.81
N GLY A 223 10.75 -11.47 -6.50
CA GLY A 223 9.56 -11.96 -5.83
C GLY A 223 9.48 -11.37 -4.43
N CYS A 224 8.26 -11.10 -3.99
CA CYS A 224 8.00 -10.56 -2.67
C CYS A 224 6.63 -11.03 -2.13
N CYS A 225 6.54 -11.29 -0.84
CA CYS A 225 5.30 -11.64 -0.17
C CYS A 225 5.32 -11.24 1.31
N TYR A 226 4.16 -11.15 1.91
CA TYR A 226 4.00 -11.23 3.35
C TYR A 226 4.25 -12.67 3.81
N ALA A 227 5.05 -12.85 4.84
CA ALA A 227 5.06 -14.08 5.63
C ALA A 227 4.74 -13.74 7.07
N GLY A 228 3.85 -14.50 7.70
CA GLY A 228 3.42 -14.18 9.04
C GLY A 228 2.99 -15.39 9.84
N TRP A 229 2.63 -15.10 11.07
CA TRP A 229 2.07 -16.06 12.01
C TRP A 229 0.66 -15.62 12.40
N ARG A 230 -0.24 -16.56 12.62
CA ARG A 230 -1.57 -16.29 13.20
C ARG A 230 -1.54 -16.72 14.65
N PRO A 231 -1.53 -15.78 15.60
CA PRO A 231 -1.59 -16.12 17.01
C PRO A 231 -2.88 -16.87 17.32
N THR A 232 -2.80 -17.81 18.26
CA THR A 232 -4.03 -18.30 18.91
C THR A 232 -4.58 -17.19 19.81
N PRO A 233 -5.89 -17.16 20.13
CA PRO A 233 -6.47 -16.13 20.99
C PRO A 233 -5.85 -16.01 22.40
N LYS A 234 -5.02 -16.99 22.82
CA LYS A 234 -4.34 -17.02 24.12
C LYS A 234 -2.82 -16.91 24.00
N ALA A 235 -2.30 -16.62 22.80
CA ALA A 235 -0.88 -16.48 22.59
C ALA A 235 -0.31 -15.36 23.47
N THR A 236 0.77 -15.66 24.17
CA THR A 236 1.55 -14.69 24.93
C THR A 236 2.47 -13.88 24.01
N VAL A 237 2.95 -12.72 24.50
CA VAL A 237 4.00 -11.94 23.81
C VAL A 237 5.24 -12.80 23.54
N GLU A 238 5.62 -13.66 24.50
CA GLU A 238 6.78 -14.54 24.35
C GLU A 238 6.58 -15.57 23.22
N GLU A 239 5.42 -16.24 23.16
CA GLU A 239 5.11 -17.18 22.07
C GLU A 239 5.11 -16.50 20.71
N TRP A 240 4.63 -15.25 20.68
CA TRP A 240 4.59 -14.41 19.50
C TRP A 240 6.02 -14.07 19.03
N GLU A 241 6.90 -13.62 19.93
CA GLU A 241 8.30 -13.30 19.63
C GLU A 241 9.07 -14.55 19.18
N GLN A 242 8.84 -15.68 19.85
CA GLN A 242 9.44 -16.96 19.49
C GLN A 242 8.98 -17.42 18.10
N ALA A 243 7.68 -17.30 17.78
CA ALA A 243 7.15 -17.67 16.47
C ALA A 243 7.75 -16.81 15.35
N MET A 244 7.83 -15.50 15.54
CA MET A 244 8.38 -14.57 14.55
C MET A 244 9.89 -14.68 14.40
N SER A 245 10.62 -14.87 15.50
CA SER A 245 12.06 -15.17 15.48
C SER A 245 12.34 -16.48 14.74
N ARG A 246 11.52 -17.51 14.97
CA ARG A 246 11.64 -18.78 14.25
C ARG A 246 11.33 -18.61 12.76
N LEU A 247 10.28 -17.87 12.41
CA LEU A 247 9.91 -17.56 11.03
C LEU A 247 11.04 -16.85 10.29
N GLN A 248 11.55 -15.76 10.86
CA GLN A 248 12.67 -15.01 10.30
C GLN A 248 13.91 -15.88 10.11
N ARG A 249 14.28 -16.68 11.13
CA ARG A 249 15.44 -17.58 11.06
C ARG A 249 15.31 -18.60 9.93
N VAL A 250 14.16 -19.26 9.80
CA VAL A 250 13.90 -20.25 8.74
C VAL A 250 14.04 -19.61 7.35
N LEU A 251 13.51 -18.40 7.18
CA LEU A 251 13.56 -17.70 5.90
C LEU A 251 14.98 -17.24 5.55
N LEU A 252 15.73 -16.68 6.51
CA LEU A 252 17.11 -16.23 6.31
C LEU A 252 18.09 -17.40 6.09
N GLN A 253 17.83 -18.56 6.68
CA GLN A 253 18.67 -19.76 6.55
C GLN A 253 18.34 -20.60 5.31
N ALA A 254 17.31 -20.25 4.54
CA ALA A 254 16.99 -20.98 3.33
C ALA A 254 18.03 -20.68 2.24
N ASP A 255 18.51 -21.71 1.55
CA ASP A 255 19.54 -21.64 0.49
C ASP A 255 19.16 -20.79 -0.74
N ALA A 256 17.96 -20.20 -0.76
CA ALA A 256 17.43 -19.41 -1.86
C ALA A 256 17.72 -17.91 -1.76
N GLY A 257 18.49 -17.47 -0.75
CA GLY A 257 18.97 -16.09 -0.62
C GLY A 257 17.87 -15.07 -0.29
N TYR A 258 16.85 -15.47 0.48
CA TYR A 258 15.79 -14.54 0.87
C TYR A 258 16.30 -13.46 1.82
N GLN A 259 15.75 -12.27 1.63
CA GLN A 259 15.85 -11.16 2.55
C GLN A 259 14.52 -11.02 3.30
N VAL A 260 14.61 -10.52 4.52
CA VAL A 260 13.46 -10.37 5.40
C VAL A 260 13.48 -8.98 6.02
N GLN A 261 12.38 -8.27 5.87
CA GLN A 261 12.13 -6.97 6.51
C GLN A 261 11.02 -7.13 7.56
N ALA A 262 11.32 -6.68 8.77
CA ALA A 262 10.39 -6.63 9.90
C ALA A 262 10.02 -5.16 10.18
N GLN A 263 8.89 -4.95 10.86
CA GLN A 263 8.50 -3.60 11.30
C GLN A 263 9.49 -3.09 12.35
N GLY A 264 9.65 -1.76 12.44
CA GLY A 264 10.60 -1.15 13.38
C GLY A 264 10.15 -1.18 14.83
N ARG A 265 8.83 -1.12 15.09
CA ARG A 265 8.27 -1.10 16.44
C ARG A 265 8.01 -2.52 16.99
N PRO A 266 8.10 -2.73 18.32
CA PRO A 266 7.56 -3.93 18.94
C PRO A 266 6.07 -4.09 18.59
N TRP A 267 5.65 -5.32 18.33
CA TRP A 267 4.26 -5.61 18.04
C TRP A 267 3.40 -5.49 19.30
N ASP A 268 2.21 -4.90 19.14
CA ASP A 268 1.23 -4.83 20.21
C ASP A 268 0.24 -5.98 20.10
N VAL A 269 0.47 -7.05 20.86
CA VAL A 269 -0.40 -8.24 20.88
C VAL A 269 -1.80 -7.97 21.42
N THR A 270 -2.01 -6.81 22.06
CA THR A 270 -3.35 -6.43 22.55
C THR A 270 -4.24 -5.87 21.45
N ARG A 271 -3.67 -5.62 20.26
CA ARG A 271 -4.37 -5.13 19.08
C ARG A 271 -4.52 -6.24 18.06
N ASP A 272 -5.47 -6.06 17.13
CA ASP A 272 -5.63 -6.92 15.95
C ASP A 272 -4.52 -6.64 14.91
N GLU A 273 -3.28 -6.57 15.38
CA GLU A 273 -2.09 -6.49 14.55
C GLU A 273 -1.66 -7.91 14.18
N HIS A 274 -1.60 -8.19 12.88
CA HIS A 274 -1.08 -9.47 12.42
C HIS A 274 0.45 -9.39 12.31
N PRO A 275 1.23 -10.21 13.04
CA PRO A 275 2.66 -10.36 12.78
C PRO A 275 2.90 -10.69 11.32
N HIS A 276 3.64 -9.85 10.63
CA HIS A 276 4.16 -10.23 9.33
C HIS A 276 5.50 -9.58 9.04
N LEU A 277 6.23 -10.27 8.19
CA LEU A 277 7.50 -9.91 7.61
C LEU A 277 7.27 -9.72 6.12
N ILE A 278 8.03 -8.83 5.52
CA ILE A 278 8.18 -8.80 4.07
C ILE A 278 9.34 -9.70 3.72
N VAL A 279 9.05 -10.74 2.96
CA VAL A 279 10.03 -11.68 2.45
C VAL A 279 10.21 -11.39 0.98
N PHE A 280 11.45 -11.19 0.56
CA PHE A 280 11.76 -10.91 -0.83
C PHE A 280 13.05 -11.58 -1.26
N ARG A 281 13.20 -11.73 -2.57
CA ARG A 281 14.43 -12.21 -3.19
C ARG A 281 14.93 -11.15 -4.16
N LEU A 282 16.12 -10.61 -3.92
CA LEU A 282 16.80 -9.75 -4.89
C LEU A 282 17.00 -10.51 -6.20
N LEU A 283 16.85 -9.83 -7.33
CA LEU A 283 17.47 -10.26 -8.56
C LEU A 283 18.96 -10.42 -8.25
N GLY A 284 19.55 -11.58 -8.59
CA GLY A 284 20.99 -11.78 -8.45
C GLY A 284 21.69 -10.52 -8.95
N HIS A 285 22.59 -9.97 -8.11
CA HIS A 285 23.10 -8.59 -8.21
C HIS A 285 23.06 -8.06 -9.65
N PRO A 286 22.39 -6.92 -9.93
CA PRO A 286 22.71 -6.23 -11.17
C PRO A 286 24.22 -6.02 -11.11
N GLU A 287 24.97 -6.62 -12.04
CA GLU A 287 26.36 -6.21 -12.23
C GLU A 287 26.30 -4.69 -12.36
N PRO A 288 27.04 -3.93 -11.54
CA PRO A 288 27.04 -2.48 -11.65
C PRO A 288 27.26 -2.18 -13.12
N ALA A 289 26.32 -1.46 -13.74
CA ALA A 289 26.40 -1.10 -15.14
C ALA A 289 27.82 -0.60 -15.36
N GLY A 290 28.59 -1.34 -16.16
CA GLY A 290 30.00 -1.02 -16.39
C GLY A 290 30.06 0.45 -16.76
N ASP A 291 30.87 1.19 -16.00
CA ASP A 291 31.22 2.57 -16.29
C ASP A 291 31.96 2.60 -17.64
N ASP A 292 31.21 2.53 -18.74
CA ASP A 292 31.69 2.87 -20.08
C ASP A 292 31.72 4.41 -20.16
N TRP A 293 32.83 4.98 -19.66
CA TRP A 293 33.28 6.35 -19.97
C TRP A 293 34.29 6.32 -21.13
#